data_AF-A0A959CTZ7-F1
#
_entry.id   AF-A0A959CTZ7-F1
#
_cell.length_a   1.000
_cell.length_b   1.000
_cell.length_c   1.000
_cell.angle_alpha   90.00
_cell.angle_beta   90.00
_cell.angle_gamma   90.00
#
_symmetry.space_group_name_H-M   'P 1'
#
loop_
_entity.id
_entity.type
_entity.pdbx_description
1 polymer ?
#
loop_
_entity_poly.entity_id
_entity_poly.type
_entity_poly.pdbx_seq_one_letter_code
_entity_poly.pdbx_strand_id
1 'polypeptide(L)'
;GTQPEACHAYIGTCIDQDNYEVDEHVAQHFAPGHKREDTGRGKWFVSLKGENKAQLLAMGVPEGQVEVSPYSTWAHNEDYFSHRKENGTTGRMLAVIGLRTGHFQVARKKTKP
;
A
#
# COMPACT_ATOMS: atom_id res chain seq x y z
N GLY A 1 5.75 25.58 -3.40
CA GLY A 1 5.22 24.20 -3.31
C GLY A 1 5.85 23.51 -2.12
N THR A 2 5.34 22.33 -1.76
CA THR A 2 5.93 21.48 -0.70
C THR A 2 7.23 20.86 -1.18
N GLN A 3 8.21 20.71 -0.28
CA GLN A 3 9.46 20.02 -0.54
C GLN A 3 9.33 18.52 -0.20
N PRO A 4 9.83 17.59 -1.03
CA PRO A 4 9.73 16.14 -0.79
C PRO A 4 10.24 15.69 0.59
N GLU A 5 11.27 16.37 1.10
CA GLU A 5 11.89 16.11 2.41
C GLU A 5 10.93 16.40 3.57
N ALA A 6 9.92 17.25 3.36
CA ALA A 6 8.87 17.55 4.33
C ALA A 6 7.64 16.64 4.19
N CYS A 7 7.62 15.72 3.22
CA CYS A 7 6.50 14.81 2.99
C CYS A 7 6.67 13.52 3.78
N HIS A 8 5.57 13.04 4.36
CA HIS A 8 5.43 11.67 4.85
C HIS A 8 4.49 10.90 3.94
N ALA A 9 4.80 9.63 3.71
CA ALA A 9 4.00 8.76 2.86
C ALA A 9 3.69 7.44 3.57
N TYR A 10 2.49 6.93 3.34
CA TYR A 10 2.06 5.61 3.79
C TYR A 10 1.54 4.83 2.59
N ILE A 11 2.18 3.70 2.28
CA ILE A 11 1.71 2.76 1.25
C ILE A 11 0.81 1.74 1.95
N GLY A 12 -0.50 1.86 1.70
CA GLY A 12 -1.53 1.03 2.33
C GLY A 12 -1.52 -0.44 1.90
N THR A 13 -2.41 -1.20 2.52
CA THR A 13 -2.63 -2.62 2.22
C THR A 13 -3.11 -2.79 0.78
N CYS A 14 -2.40 -3.62 0.00
CA CYS A 14 -2.77 -4.02 -1.36
C CYS A 14 -2.35 -5.47 -1.57
N ILE A 15 -2.66 -6.05 -2.73
CA ILE A 15 -2.20 -7.40 -3.07
C ILE A 15 -0.66 -7.48 -3.06
N ASP A 16 -0.11 -8.57 -2.53
CA ASP A 16 1.33 -8.83 -2.53
C ASP A 16 1.83 -9.33 -3.88
N GLN A 17 3.16 -9.31 -4.06
CA GLN A 17 3.81 -9.71 -5.29
C GLN A 17 3.56 -11.19 -5.65
N ASP A 18 3.58 -12.09 -4.67
CA ASP A 18 3.42 -13.53 -4.92
C ASP A 18 2.02 -13.89 -5.44
N ASN A 19 1.03 -13.00 -5.24
CA ASN A 19 -0.35 -13.21 -5.66
C ASN A 19 -0.81 -12.28 -6.80
N TYR A 20 0.03 -11.31 -7.21
CA TYR A 20 -0.31 -10.37 -8.29
C TYR A 20 0.35 -10.74 -9.61
N GLU A 21 -0.21 -11.78 -10.22
CA GLU A 21 0.14 -12.22 -11.58
C GLU A 21 -0.41 -11.24 -12.63
N VAL A 22 0.43 -10.91 -13.61
CA VAL A 22 0.17 -10.04 -14.77
C VAL A 22 0.85 -10.60 -16.02
N ASP A 23 0.46 -10.09 -17.19
CA ASP A 23 1.11 -10.39 -18.46
C ASP A 23 2.35 -9.52 -18.70
N GLU A 24 3.19 -9.93 -19.66
CA GLU A 24 4.41 -9.22 -20.03
C GLU A 24 4.20 -7.73 -20.35
N HIS A 25 3.11 -7.39 -21.05
CA HIS A 25 2.80 -6.00 -21.41
C HIS A 25 2.60 -5.09 -20.20
N VAL A 26 2.23 -5.65 -19.04
CA VAL A 26 2.17 -4.92 -17.77
C VAL A 26 3.55 -4.95 -17.11
N ALA A 27 4.18 -6.11 -17.05
CA ALA A 27 5.46 -6.32 -16.37
C ALA A 27 6.62 -5.48 -16.95
N GLN A 28 6.58 -5.15 -18.25
CA GLN A 28 7.58 -4.28 -18.89
C GLN A 28 7.66 -2.89 -18.24
N HIS A 29 6.60 -2.43 -17.58
CA HIS A 29 6.55 -1.11 -16.92
C HIS A 29 7.13 -1.13 -15.49
N PHE A 30 7.48 -2.30 -14.95
CA PHE A 30 8.05 -2.44 -13.61
C PHE A 30 9.58 -2.58 -13.68
N ALA A 31 10.27 -2.01 -12.69
CA ALA A 31 11.71 -2.17 -12.57
C ALA A 31 12.09 -3.65 -12.29
N PRO A 32 13.28 -4.13 -12.70
CA PRO A 32 13.69 -5.51 -12.47
C PRO A 32 13.62 -5.97 -11.01
N GLY A 33 13.86 -5.07 -10.04
CA GLY A 33 13.75 -5.37 -8.60
C GLY A 33 12.31 -5.49 -8.07
N HIS A 34 11.31 -5.21 -8.90
CA HIS A 34 9.89 -5.19 -8.54
C HIS A 34 9.04 -6.12 -9.40
N LYS A 35 9.68 -7.04 -10.13
CA LYS A 35 9.01 -8.08 -10.91
C LYS A 35 9.78 -9.39 -10.88
N ARG A 36 9.06 -10.51 -11.00
CA ARG A 36 9.61 -11.86 -11.14
C ARG A 36 8.87 -12.57 -12.25
N GLU A 37 9.59 -13.17 -13.18
CA GLU A 37 9.01 -14.01 -14.21
C GLU A 37 8.66 -15.40 -13.67
N ASP A 38 7.52 -15.92 -14.10
CA ASP A 38 7.18 -17.33 -14.03
C ASP A 38 7.42 -17.96 -15.40
N THR A 39 8.66 -18.44 -15.59
CA THR A 39 9.17 -18.97 -16.86
C THR A 39 8.39 -20.18 -17.37
N GLY A 40 7.68 -20.89 -16.49
CA GLY A 40 6.85 -22.03 -16.88
C GLY A 40 5.51 -21.63 -17.53
N ARG A 41 5.06 -20.39 -17.30
CA ARG A 41 3.71 -19.94 -17.70
C ARG A 41 3.71 -18.69 -18.59
N GLY A 42 4.86 -18.06 -18.82
CA GLY A 42 4.95 -16.79 -19.54
C GLY A 42 4.22 -15.65 -18.82
N LYS A 43 4.15 -15.75 -17.49
CA LYS A 43 3.47 -14.79 -16.61
C LYS A 43 4.48 -14.08 -15.72
N TRP A 44 4.06 -12.98 -15.10
CA TRP A 44 4.92 -12.18 -14.25
C TRP A 44 4.22 -11.86 -12.93
N PHE A 45 4.99 -11.79 -11.86
CA PHE A 45 4.56 -11.37 -10.53
C PHE A 45 5.19 -10.02 -10.20
N VAL A 46 4.38 -8.99 -9.98
CA VAL A 46 4.86 -7.61 -9.79
C VAL A 46 4.53 -7.06 -8.41
N SER A 47 5.47 -6.28 -7.84
CA SER A 47 5.31 -5.63 -6.55
C SER A 47 4.84 -4.20 -6.71
N LEU A 48 3.54 -3.98 -6.51
CA LEU A 48 2.97 -2.63 -6.48
C LEU A 48 3.56 -1.78 -5.36
N LYS A 49 3.78 -2.37 -4.19
CA LYS A 49 4.35 -1.65 -3.03
C LYS A 49 5.81 -1.28 -3.26
N GLY A 50 6.60 -2.22 -3.80
CA GLY A 50 8.00 -1.98 -4.11
C GLY A 50 8.17 -0.86 -5.13
N GLU A 51 7.42 -0.92 -6.23
CA GLU A 51 7.46 0.07 -7.30
C GLU A 51 7.04 1.47 -6.79
N ASN A 52 5.94 1.58 -6.04
CA ASN A 52 5.52 2.86 -5.47
C ASN A 52 6.52 3.39 -4.43
N LYS A 53 7.12 2.53 -3.59
CA LYS A 53 8.16 2.97 -2.65
C LYS A 53 9.35 3.54 -3.41
N ALA A 54 9.84 2.83 -4.44
CA ALA A 54 10.97 3.29 -5.25
C ALA A 54 10.67 4.64 -5.92
N GLN A 55 9.46 4.83 -6.44
CA GLN A 55 9.03 6.12 -7.01
C GLN A 55 9.03 7.25 -5.98
N LEU A 56 8.53 7.03 -4.77
CA LEU A 56 8.55 8.03 -3.69
C LEU A 56 9.98 8.43 -3.30
N LEU A 57 10.88 7.46 -3.18
CA LEU A 57 12.29 7.70 -2.87
C LEU A 57 12.98 8.47 -4.00
N ALA A 58 12.70 8.11 -5.26
CA ALA A 58 13.23 8.81 -6.43
C ALA A 58 12.74 10.27 -6.53
N MET A 59 11.55 10.57 -5.98
CA MET A 59 11.03 11.92 -5.86
C MET A 59 11.64 12.73 -4.69
N GLY A 60 12.49 12.11 -3.86
CA GLY A 60 13.17 12.78 -2.75
C GLY A 60 12.50 12.64 -1.39
N VAL A 61 11.46 11.81 -1.24
CA VAL A 61 10.90 11.52 0.09
C VAL A 61 11.90 10.67 0.88
N PRO A 62 12.31 11.07 2.09
CA PRO A 62 13.28 10.31 2.88
C PRO A 62 12.75 8.91 3.20
N GLU A 63 13.62 7.90 3.15
CA GLU A 63 13.19 6.52 3.41
C GLU A 63 12.55 6.33 4.79
N GLY A 64 13.07 6.99 5.82
CA GLY A 64 12.48 6.98 7.16
C GLY A 64 11.11 7.65 7.27
N GLN A 65 10.63 8.31 6.20
CA GLN A 65 9.32 8.96 6.11
C GLN A 65 8.36 8.21 5.16
N VAL A 66 8.76 7.05 4.66
CA VAL A 66 7.89 6.16 3.86
C VAL A 66 7.63 4.87 4.63
N GLU A 67 6.42 4.72 5.13
CA GLU A 67 5.97 3.48 5.77
C GLU A 67 5.17 2.63 4.79
N VAL A 68 5.34 1.31 4.86
CA VAL A 68 4.67 0.35 3.97
C VAL A 68 3.94 -0.67 4.83
N SER A 69 2.63 -0.80 4.61
CA SER A 69 1.82 -1.82 5.27
C SER A 69 2.39 -3.21 5.01
N PRO A 70 2.54 -4.09 6.02
CA PRO A 70 3.00 -5.46 5.81
C PRO A 70 1.89 -6.36 5.24
N TYR A 71 0.63 -5.93 5.28
CA TYR A 71 -0.51 -6.78 4.97
C TYR A 71 -0.78 -6.91 3.47
N SER A 72 -1.28 -8.07 3.08
CA SER A 72 -1.78 -8.33 1.72
C SER A 72 -3.28 -8.49 1.73
N THR A 73 -3.98 -7.86 0.78
CA THR A 73 -5.43 -8.10 0.61
C THR A 73 -5.72 -9.55 0.22
N TRP A 74 -4.81 -10.24 -0.48
CA TRP A 74 -4.98 -11.65 -0.80
C TRP A 74 -4.70 -12.52 0.42
N ALA A 75 -3.50 -12.38 1.04
CA ALA A 75 -3.08 -13.28 2.12
C ALA A 75 -3.88 -13.09 3.41
N HIS A 76 -4.40 -11.88 3.64
CA HIS A 76 -5.19 -11.53 4.82
C HIS A 76 -6.64 -11.25 4.41
N ASN A 77 -7.22 -12.10 3.56
CA ASN A 77 -8.56 -11.90 3.02
C ASN A 77 -9.67 -11.98 4.08
N GLU A 78 -9.37 -12.49 5.28
CA GLU A 78 -10.26 -12.43 6.45
C GLU A 78 -10.46 -10.99 6.96
N ASP A 79 -9.44 -10.13 6.80
CA ASP A 79 -9.45 -8.74 7.26
C ASP A 79 -9.71 -7.73 6.12
N TYR A 80 -9.44 -8.12 4.87
CA TYR A 80 -9.49 -7.23 3.70
C TYR A 80 -10.19 -7.87 2.50
N PHE A 81 -11.05 -7.13 1.81
CA PHE A 81 -11.59 -7.56 0.52
C PHE A 81 -10.48 -7.65 -0.54
N SER A 82 -10.57 -8.65 -1.42
CA SER A 82 -9.61 -8.89 -2.50
C SER A 82 -10.33 -9.33 -3.76
N HIS A 83 -10.42 -8.39 -4.70
CA HIS A 83 -10.99 -8.63 -6.02
C HIS A 83 -10.35 -9.84 -6.72
N ARG A 84 -9.03 -10.03 -6.57
CA ARG A 84 -8.30 -11.16 -7.18
C ARG A 84 -8.64 -12.49 -6.51
N LYS A 85 -8.73 -12.52 -5.17
CA LYS A 85 -9.00 -13.74 -4.40
C LYS A 85 -10.47 -14.18 -4.53
N GLU A 86 -11.37 -13.21 -4.57
CA GLU A 86 -12.82 -13.42 -4.59
C GLU A 86 -13.41 -13.37 -6.01
N ASN A 87 -12.58 -13.54 -7.04
CA ASN A 87 -12.98 -13.64 -8.45
C ASN A 87 -13.93 -12.52 -8.91
N GLY A 88 -13.63 -11.29 -8.47
CA GLY A 88 -14.31 -10.07 -8.88
C GLY A 88 -15.51 -9.64 -8.05
N THR A 89 -16.16 -10.55 -7.32
CA THR A 89 -17.37 -10.22 -6.53
C THR A 89 -17.02 -10.04 -5.06
N THR A 90 -16.78 -8.79 -4.65
CA THR A 90 -16.42 -8.45 -3.26
C THR A 90 -16.66 -6.97 -2.95
N GLY A 91 -16.58 -6.58 -1.69
CA GLY A 91 -16.67 -5.20 -1.21
C GLY A 91 -15.45 -4.34 -1.56
N ARG A 92 -15.38 -3.13 -0.99
CA ARG A 92 -14.24 -2.21 -1.12
C ARG A 92 -13.94 -1.57 0.23
N MET A 93 -12.65 -1.41 0.51
CA MET A 93 -12.13 -0.68 1.66
C MET A 93 -12.06 0.78 1.29
N LEU A 94 -12.07 1.62 2.31
CA LEU A 94 -11.86 3.05 2.17
C LEU A 94 -10.58 3.45 2.91
N ALA A 95 -9.66 4.11 2.20
CA ALA A 95 -8.53 4.78 2.81
C ALA A 95 -8.89 6.27 2.98
N VAL A 96 -8.72 6.81 4.19
CA VAL A 96 -9.02 8.21 4.50
C VAL A 96 -7.81 8.88 5.16
N ILE A 97 -7.56 10.13 4.81
CA ILE A 97 -6.58 11.01 5.45
C ILE A 97 -7.24 12.35 5.73
N GLY A 98 -6.99 12.91 6.90
CA GLY A 98 -7.57 14.19 7.29
C GLY A 98 -6.86 14.79 8.49
N LEU A 99 -6.86 16.12 8.54
CA LEU A 99 -6.39 16.87 9.71
C LEU A 99 -7.57 17.14 10.63
N ARG A 100 -7.40 16.89 11.93
CA ARG A 100 -8.39 17.31 12.93
C ARG A 100 -8.24 18.81 13.17
N THR A 101 -9.24 19.58 12.78
CA THR A 101 -9.32 21.02 13.02
C THR A 101 -10.11 21.29 14.32
N GLY A 102 -9.47 21.12 15.49
CA GLY A 102 -10.09 21.51 16.76
C GLY A 102 -9.33 21.08 18.03
N HIS A 103 -9.24 21.98 19.00
CA HIS A 103 -8.72 21.71 20.35
C HIS A 103 -9.70 20.83 21.13
N PHE A 104 -9.35 19.58 21.39
CA PHE A 104 -10.10 18.72 22.31
C PHE A 104 -9.53 18.89 23.72
N GLN A 105 -10.18 19.70 24.56
CA GLN A 105 -9.95 19.61 26.00
C GLN A 105 -10.59 18.30 26.47
N VAL A 106 -9.75 17.31 26.81
CA VAL A 106 -10.21 16.11 27.51
C VAL A 106 -10.74 16.57 28.87
N ALA A 107 -12.06 16.59 29.03
CA ALA A 107 -12.69 16.74 30.34
C ALA A 107 -12.28 15.53 31.18
N ARG A 108 -11.28 15.70 32.05
CA ARG A 108 -10.96 14.72 33.09
C ARG A 108 -12.23 14.56 33.93
N LYS A 109 -12.93 13.43 33.82
CA LYS A 109 -13.97 13.05 34.78
C LYS A 109 -13.31 13.09 36.16
N LYS A 110 -13.71 14.03 37.01
CA LYS A 110 -13.41 13.97 38.44
C LYS A 110 -14.13 12.73 38.97
N THR A 111 -13.40 11.64 39.16
CA THR A 111 -13.82 10.58 40.08
C THR A 111 -13.87 11.22 41.47
N LYS A 112 -15.09 11.44 41.97
CA LYS A 112 -15.30 11.68 43.40
C LYS A 112 -15.33 10.31 44.11
N PRO A 113 -14.75 10.20 45.30
CA PRO A 113 -14.88 9.01 46.15
C PRO A 113 -16.31 8.83 46.65
#